data_AF-A0A7S0Z684-F1
#
_entry.id   AF-A0A7S0Z684-F1
#
_cell.length_a   1.000
_cell.length_b   1.000
_cell.length_c   1.000
_cell.angle_alpha   90.00
_cell.angle_beta   90.00
_cell.angle_gamma   90.00
#
_symmetry.space_group_name_H-M   'P 1'
#
loop_
_entity.id
_entity.type
_entity.pdbx_description
1 polymer ?
#
loop_
_entity_poly.entity_id
_entity_poly.type
_entity_poly.pdbx_seq_one_letter_code
_entity_poly.pdbx_strand_id
1 'polypeptide(L)'
;FSTALPAPVVAAALESLRVFADEPERRVKLWSNIDRFNAALATSPSVHMAPLTSPIGSLIIGESRDALAVSAALLRLGFHVPAIRPPTVPRGAPRLPGAPR
;
A
#
# COMPACT_ATOMS: atom_id res chain seq x y z
N PHE A 1 16.73 28.48 9.54
CA PHE A 1 16.26 28.95 8.22
C PHE A 1 16.29 27.78 7.25
N SER A 2 15.27 27.62 6.40
CA SER A 2 15.17 26.54 5.41
C SER A 2 14.83 27.12 4.03
N THR A 3 15.33 26.49 2.97
CA THR A 3 15.13 26.93 1.58
C THR A 3 13.73 26.55 1.09
N ALA A 4 13.14 27.40 0.25
CA ALA A 4 11.85 27.14 -0.38
C ALA A 4 11.89 25.91 -1.30
N LEU A 5 10.72 25.29 -1.52
CA LEU A 5 10.58 24.17 -2.44
C LEU A 5 10.90 24.61 -3.88
N PRO A 6 11.51 23.74 -4.71
CA PRO A 6 11.72 24.03 -6.12
C PRO A 6 10.40 24.29 -6.85
N ALA A 7 10.38 25.27 -7.76
CA ALA A 7 9.18 25.65 -8.51
C ALA A 7 8.48 24.47 -9.23
N PRO A 8 9.18 23.51 -9.85
CA PRO A 8 8.53 22.37 -10.49
C PRO A 8 7.74 21.48 -9.51
N VAL A 9 8.22 21.34 -8.27
CA VAL A 9 7.53 20.54 -7.24
C VAL A 9 6.22 21.21 -6.84
N VAL A 10 6.24 22.54 -6.67
CA VAL A 10 5.04 23.32 -6.33
C VAL A 10 4.03 23.27 -7.46
N ALA A 11 4.47 23.42 -8.72
CA ALA A 11 3.60 23.35 -9.88
C ALA A 11 2.93 21.97 -10.01
N ALA A 12 3.69 20.88 -9.86
CA ALA A 12 3.16 19.52 -9.90
C ALA A 12 2.16 19.26 -8.75
N ALA A 13 2.45 19.76 -7.55
CA ALA A 13 1.54 19.63 -6.42
C ALA A 13 0.21 20.37 -6.66
N LEU A 14 0.26 21.60 -7.19
CA LEU A 14 -0.94 22.37 -7.54
C LEU A 14 -1.79 21.64 -8.59
N GLU A 15 -1.15 21.09 -9.62
CA GLU A 15 -1.89 20.34 -10.65
C GLU A 15 -2.48 19.05 -10.10
N SER A 16 -1.78 18.35 -9.20
CA SER A 16 -2.32 17.16 -8.54
C SER A 16 -3.61 17.44 -7.76
N LEU A 17 -3.75 18.65 -7.18
CA LEU A 17 -4.96 19.07 -6.48
C LEU A 17 -6.12 19.34 -7.44
N ARG A 18 -5.84 19.89 -8.63
CA ARG A 18 -6.86 20.07 -9.68
C ARG A 18 -7.36 18.73 -10.18
N VAL A 19 -6.44 17.83 -10.56
CA VAL A 19 -6.78 16.46 -10.96
C VAL A 19 -7.60 15.75 -9.87
N PHE A 20 -7.24 15.91 -8.59
CA PHE A 20 -8.00 15.31 -7.50
C PHE A 20 -9.45 15.85 -7.38
N ALA A 21 -9.66 17.13 -7.69
CA ALA A 21 -10.98 17.75 -7.68
C ALA A 21 -11.80 17.34 -8.90
N ASP A 22 -11.18 17.34 -10.08
CA ASP A 22 -11.85 17.23 -11.38
C ASP A 22 -12.04 15.76 -11.83
N GLU A 23 -11.28 14.81 -11.30
CA GLU A 23 -11.31 13.39 -11.69
C GLU A 23 -11.80 12.45 -10.54
N PRO A 24 -13.07 12.57 -10.09
CA PRO A 24 -13.62 11.76 -9.00
C PRO A 24 -13.67 10.25 -9.30
N GLU A 25 -13.70 9.86 -10.57
CA GLU A 25 -13.68 8.47 -11.04
C GLU A 25 -12.44 7.70 -10.56
N ARG A 26 -11.32 8.39 -10.33
CA ARG A 26 -10.11 7.78 -9.74
C ARG A 26 -10.38 7.25 -8.34
N ARG A 27 -11.17 7.98 -7.52
CA ARG A 27 -11.57 7.53 -6.18
C ARG A 27 -12.57 6.37 -6.26
N VAL A 28 -13.50 6.43 -7.20
CA VAL A 28 -14.45 5.33 -7.42
C VAL A 28 -13.71 4.05 -7.81
N LYS A 29 -12.76 4.14 -8.74
CA LYS A 29 -11.92 3.02 -9.14
C LYS A 29 -11.09 2.47 -7.97
N LEU A 30 -10.51 3.35 -7.16
CA LEU A 30 -9.77 2.96 -5.96
C LEU A 30 -10.61 2.11 -5.01
N TRP A 31 -11.83 2.56 -4.69
CA TRP A 31 -12.74 1.82 -3.82
C TRP A 31 -13.22 0.51 -4.46
N SER A 32 -13.50 0.51 -5.76
CA SER A 32 -13.82 -0.73 -6.49
C SER A 32 -12.67 -1.76 -6.43
N ASN A 33 -11.42 -1.30 -6.54
CA ASN A 33 -10.25 -2.17 -6.39
C ASN A 33 -10.11 -2.70 -4.95
N ILE A 34 -10.43 -1.89 -3.93
CA ILE A 34 -10.46 -2.31 -2.52
C ILE A 34 -11.52 -3.40 -2.32
N ASP A 35 -12.73 -3.21 -2.85
CA ASP A 35 -13.81 -4.19 -2.74
C ASP A 35 -13.45 -5.51 -3.41
N ARG A 36 -12.85 -5.44 -4.60
CA ARG A 36 -12.34 -6.62 -5.32
C ARG A 36 -11.24 -7.33 -4.53
N PHE A 37 -10.33 -6.59 -3.92
CA PHE A 37 -9.27 -7.15 -3.08
C PHE A 37 -9.86 -7.85 -1.85
N ASN A 38 -10.83 -7.23 -1.18
CA ASN A 38 -11.52 -7.82 -0.02
C ASN A 38 -12.28 -9.10 -0.39
N ALA A 39 -12.94 -9.13 -1.55
CA ALA A 39 -13.60 -10.34 -2.05
C ALA A 39 -12.60 -11.49 -2.32
N ALA A 40 -11.44 -11.18 -2.89
CA ALA A 40 -10.37 -12.15 -3.09
C ALA A 40 -9.77 -12.64 -1.75
N LEU A 41 -9.62 -11.74 -0.77
CA LEU A 41 -9.13 -12.08 0.55
C LEU A 41 -10.09 -13.02 1.30
N ALA A 42 -11.40 -12.75 1.23
CA ALA A 42 -12.43 -13.59 1.86
C ALA A 42 -12.44 -15.04 1.35
N THR A 43 -11.94 -15.27 0.13
CA THR A 43 -11.85 -16.60 -0.49
C THR A 43 -10.46 -17.23 -0.38
N SER A 44 -9.51 -16.58 0.31
CA SER A 44 -8.12 -17.00 0.43
C SER A 44 -7.83 -17.58 1.83
N PRO A 45 -8.00 -18.89 2.07
CA PRO A 45 -7.87 -19.50 3.40
C PRO A 45 -6.45 -19.41 3.99
N SER A 46 -5.44 -19.16 3.15
CA SER A 46 -4.04 -19.06 3.57
C SER A 46 -3.62 -17.64 3.98
N VAL A 47 -4.48 -16.62 3.81
CA VAL A 47 -4.15 -15.22 4.05
C VAL A 47 -4.99 -14.69 5.22
N HIS A 48 -4.35 -14.53 6.37
CA HIS A 48 -4.99 -14.00 7.58
C HIS A 48 -4.83 -12.48 7.64
N MET A 49 -5.82 -11.76 7.11
CA MET A 49 -5.83 -10.30 7.10
C MET A 49 -7.26 -9.80 7.27
N ALA A 50 -7.43 -8.70 8.00
CA ALA A 50 -8.72 -8.04 8.12
C ALA A 50 -9.12 -7.39 6.78
N PRO A 51 -10.42 -7.33 6.43
CA PRO A 51 -10.89 -6.57 5.29
C PRO A 51 -10.38 -5.12 5.35
N LEU A 52 -9.98 -4.61 4.19
CA LEU A 52 -9.55 -3.23 4.02
C LEU A 52 -10.72 -2.27 4.16
N THR A 53 -10.59 -1.33 5.08
CA THR A 53 -11.47 -0.16 5.21
C THR A 53 -10.81 1.12 4.69
N SER A 54 -9.57 1.00 4.21
CA SER A 54 -8.79 2.10 3.63
C SER A 54 -7.96 1.60 2.45
N PRO A 55 -7.44 2.49 1.60
CA PRO A 55 -6.51 2.14 0.52
C PRO A 55 -5.19 1.50 0.95
N ILE A 56 -4.92 1.45 2.26
CA ILE A 56 -3.69 0.92 2.83
C ILE A 56 -4.03 -0.32 3.66
N GLY A 57 -3.45 -1.45 3.27
CA GLY A 57 -3.53 -2.72 3.97
C GLY A 57 -2.23 -3.13 4.64
N SER A 58 -2.30 -3.96 5.68
CA SER A 58 -1.12 -4.60 6.27
C SER A 58 -1.36 -6.10 6.48
N LEU A 59 -0.55 -6.93 5.84
CA LEU A 59 -0.49 -8.36 6.09
C LEU A 59 0.62 -8.66 7.11
N ILE A 60 0.27 -9.28 8.23
CA ILE A 60 1.24 -9.64 9.29
C ILE A 60 1.84 -11.01 8.94
N ILE A 61 3.16 -11.06 8.76
CA ILE A 61 3.88 -12.31 8.42
C ILE A 61 4.60 -12.92 9.63
N GLY A 62 4.74 -12.18 10.75
CA GLY A 62 5.34 -12.68 11.99
C GLY A 62 6.83 -12.37 12.09
N GLU A 63 7.71 -13.21 11.53
CA GLU A 63 9.16 -12.97 11.62
C GLU A 63 9.71 -12.14 10.46
N SER A 64 10.77 -11.36 10.73
CA SER A 64 11.34 -10.44 9.73
C SER A 64 11.93 -11.18 8.54
N ARG A 65 12.50 -12.37 8.78
CA ARG A 65 13.05 -13.24 7.75
C ARG A 65 11.97 -13.71 6.78
N ASP A 66 10.83 -14.12 7.30
CA ASP A 66 9.71 -14.65 6.50
C ASP A 66 9.07 -13.52 5.70
N ALA A 67 8.90 -12.33 6.30
CA ALA A 67 8.40 -11.16 5.59
C ALA A 67 9.28 -10.79 4.38
N LEU A 68 10.62 -10.87 4.52
CA LEU A 68 11.55 -10.64 3.42
C LEU A 68 11.47 -11.73 2.34
N ALA A 69 11.34 -12.99 2.74
CA ALA A 69 11.21 -14.10 1.80
C ALA A 69 9.93 -13.97 0.96
N VAL A 70 8.80 -13.62 1.60
CA VAL A 70 7.52 -13.37 0.92
C VAL A 70 7.63 -12.14 0.01
N SER A 71 8.22 -11.04 0.49
CA SER A 71 8.43 -9.83 -0.32
C SER A 71 9.23 -10.13 -1.59
N ALA A 72 10.32 -10.90 -1.48
CA ALA A 72 11.14 -11.31 -2.62
C ALA A 72 10.39 -12.25 -3.58
N ALA A 73 9.56 -13.17 -3.05
CA ALA A 73 8.71 -14.04 -3.87
C ALA A 73 7.66 -13.24 -4.65
N LEU A 74 6.98 -12.30 -4.01
CA LEU A 74 6.03 -11.40 -4.64
C LEU A 74 6.69 -10.54 -5.72
N LEU A 75 7.90 -10.04 -5.46
CA LEU A 75 8.64 -9.26 -6.46
C LEU A 75 8.93 -10.08 -7.72
N ARG A 76 9.33 -11.35 -7.57
CA ARG A 76 9.52 -12.27 -8.71
C ARG A 76 8.23 -12.54 -9.49
N LEU A 77 7.08 -12.45 -8.83
CA LEU A 77 5.76 -12.54 -9.44
C LEU A 77 5.25 -11.20 -10.02
N GLY A 78 6.06 -10.13 -10.00
CA GLY A 78 5.70 -8.80 -10.52
C GLY A 78 4.95 -7.90 -9.53
N PHE A 79 4.88 -8.30 -8.26
CA PHE A 79 4.25 -7.54 -7.17
C PHE A 79 5.31 -6.91 -6.26
N HIS A 80 5.48 -5.60 -6.35
CA HIS A 80 6.37 -4.87 -5.46
C HIS A 80 5.67 -4.56 -4.13
N VAL A 81 5.88 -5.44 -3.14
CA VAL A 81 5.29 -5.35 -1.80
C VAL A 81 6.44 -5.44 -0.77
N PRO A 82 7.04 -4.31 -0.36
CA PRO A 82 8.23 -4.32 0.48
C PRO A 82 7.90 -4.68 1.94
N ALA A 83 8.72 -5.51 2.59
CA ALA A 83 8.56 -5.81 4.01
C ALA A 83 8.87 -4.60 4.90
N ILE A 84 7.89 -4.18 5.72
CA ILE A 84 8.06 -3.17 6.77
C ILE A 84 8.53 -3.89 8.04
N ARG A 85 9.65 -3.44 8.61
CA ARG A 85 10.33 -4.08 9.74
C ARG A 85 10.85 -3.02 10.73
N PRO A 86 11.28 -3.39 11.95
CA PRO A 86 11.89 -2.44 12.88
C PRO A 86 13.05 -1.64 12.25
N PRO A 87 13.25 -0.36 12.63
CA PRO A 87 12.57 0.37 13.71
C PRO A 87 11.20 0.96 13.32
N THR A 88 10.77 0.82 12.06
CA THR A 88 9.52 1.42 11.55
C THR A 88 8.26 0.78 12.16
N VAL A 89 8.37 -0.44 12.68
CA VAL A 89 7.32 -1.15 13.44
C VAL A 89 7.92 -1.84 14.68
N PRO A 90 7.14 -2.08 15.75
CA PRO A 90 7.63 -2.84 16.92
C PRO A 90 8.19 -4.21 16.54
N ARG A 91 9.16 -4.69 17.33
CA ARG A 91 9.70 -6.05 17.17
C ARG A 91 8.56 -7.08 17.31
N GLY A 92 8.54 -8.10 16.45
CA GLY A 92 7.50 -9.14 16.42
C GLY A 92 6.26 -8.81 15.58
N ALA A 93 6.22 -7.66 14.88
CA ALA A 93 5.14 -7.34 13.93
C ALA A 93 5.61 -6.77 12.57
N PRO A 94 6.55 -7.40 11.84
CA PRO A 94 6.83 -7.09 10.45
C PRO A 94 5.59 -7.32 9.58
N ARG A 95 5.33 -6.37 8.68
CA ARG A 95 4.11 -6.31 7.88
C ARG A 95 4.43 -6.04 6.43
N LEU A 96 3.62 -6.58 5.52
CA LEU A 96 3.65 -6.23 4.11
C LEU A 96 2.53 -5.22 3.82
N PRO A 97 2.82 -4.06 3.20
CA PRO A 97 1.80 -3.09 2.82
C PRO A 97 1.04 -3.61 1.59
N GLY A 98 -0.24 -3.94 1.75
CA GLY A 98 -1.10 -4.27 0.63
C GLY A 98 -1.62 -2.97 -0.01
N ALA A 99 -1.25 -2.71 -1.27
CA ALA A 99 -1.87 -1.66 -2.07
C ALA A 99 -2.73 -2.33 -3.17
N PRO A 100 -4.04 -2.05 -3.22
CA PRO A 100 -4.91 -2.59 -4.26
C PRO A 100 -4.54 -1.95 -5.62
N ARG A 101 -4.34 -2.78 -6.65
CA ARG A 101 -4.10 -2.34 -8.05
C ARG A 101 -5.42 -2.16 -8.79
#